data_AF-A0A5C7BDG9-F1
#
_entry.id   AF-A0A5C7BDG9-F1
#
_cell.length_a   1.000
_cell.length_b   1.000
_cell.length_c   1.000
_cell.angle_alpha   90.00
_cell.angle_beta   90.00
_cell.angle_gamma   90.00
#
_symmetry.space_group_name_H-M   'P 1'
#
loop_
_entity.id
_entity.type
_entity.pdbx_description
1 polymer ?
#
loop_
_entity_poly.entity_id
_entity_poly.type
_entity_poly.pdbx_seq_one_letter_code
_entity_poly.pdbx_strand_id
1 'polypeptide(L)'
;MIKLKRLFNAIYWHLYKLTPKGKRAYTLKQGLAGLQQSKAEGNITKMYVIGYANKLLKPKKILAFNKGKSIAKSKKTSHEVINASKEFNRDVLKHRGIKITKAGKFKNA
;
A
#
# COMPACT_ATOMS: atom_id res chain seq x y z
N MET A 1 -30.64 -13.33 25.33
CA MET A 1 -31.22 -13.66 24.00
C MET A 1 -30.30 -13.42 22.80
N ILE A 2 -29.44 -12.38 22.77
CA ILE A 2 -28.55 -12.05 21.62
C ILE A 2 -27.49 -13.13 21.30
N LYS A 3 -26.97 -13.83 22.31
CA LYS A 3 -25.94 -14.88 22.12
C LYS A 3 -26.46 -16.12 21.39
N LEU A 4 -27.71 -16.53 21.65
CA LEU A 4 -28.32 -17.69 21.02
C LEU A 4 -28.58 -17.44 19.52
N LYS A 5 -29.09 -16.26 19.16
CA LYS A 5 -29.25 -15.85 17.74
C LYS A 5 -27.93 -15.86 16.98
N ARG A 6 -26.81 -15.42 17.60
CA ARG A 6 -25.48 -15.47 16.98
C ARG A 6 -24.99 -16.90 16.75
N LEU A 7 -25.25 -17.79 17.71
CA LEU A 7 -24.89 -19.21 17.61
C LEU A 7 -25.65 -19.90 16.46
N PHE A 8 -26.97 -19.71 16.39
CA PHE A 8 -27.79 -20.24 15.30
C PHE A 8 -27.38 -19.69 13.93
N ASN A 9 -27.04 -18.41 13.85
CA ASN A 9 -26.58 -17.81 12.60
C ASN A 9 -25.22 -18.40 12.14
N ALA A 10 -24.33 -18.73 13.08
CA ALA A 10 -23.06 -19.39 12.78
C ALA A 10 -23.26 -20.83 12.28
N ILE A 11 -24.14 -21.61 12.93
CA ILE A 11 -24.49 -22.98 12.53
C ILE A 11 -25.17 -22.99 11.16
N TYR A 12 -26.13 -22.09 10.94
CA TYR A 12 -26.79 -21.91 9.65
C TYR A 12 -25.78 -21.60 8.55
N TRP A 13 -24.84 -20.67 8.80
CA TRP A 13 -23.77 -20.38 7.83
C TRP A 13 -22.87 -21.58 7.56
N HIS A 14 -22.59 -22.40 8.57
CA HIS A 14 -21.78 -23.61 8.42
C HIS A 14 -22.47 -24.65 7.54
N LEU A 15 -23.76 -24.90 7.78
CA LEU A 15 -24.58 -25.81 6.96
C LEU A 15 -24.84 -25.27 5.56
N TYR A 16 -25.10 -23.97 5.44
CA TYR A 16 -25.34 -23.30 4.16
C TYR A 16 -24.14 -23.44 3.23
N LYS A 17 -22.90 -23.32 3.75
CA LYS A 17 -21.65 -23.53 2.98
C LYS A 17 -21.52 -24.93 2.39
N LEU A 18 -22.20 -25.95 2.93
CA LEU A 18 -22.16 -27.31 2.39
C LEU A 18 -23.02 -27.46 1.12
N THR A 19 -24.02 -26.60 0.94
CA THR A 19 -24.87 -26.60 -0.27
C THR A 19 -24.10 -26.09 -1.50
N PRO A 20 -24.46 -26.50 -2.73
CA PRO A 20 -23.81 -26.01 -3.96
C PRO A 20 -23.87 -24.48 -4.11
N LYS A 21 -24.98 -23.85 -3.70
CA LYS A 21 -25.14 -22.39 -3.69
C LYS A 21 -24.23 -21.72 -2.66
N GLY A 22 -24.14 -22.27 -1.45
CA GLY A 22 -23.27 -21.74 -0.40
C GLY A 22 -21.78 -21.96 -0.66
N LYS A 23 -21.38 -23.06 -1.31
CA LYS A 23 -19.99 -23.27 -1.78
C LYS A 23 -19.56 -22.15 -2.73
N ARG A 24 -20.38 -21.83 -3.74
CA ARG A 24 -20.11 -20.72 -4.68
C ARG A 24 -19.98 -19.37 -3.97
N ALA A 25 -20.90 -19.06 -3.05
CA ALA A 25 -20.85 -17.83 -2.27
C ALA A 25 -19.60 -17.75 -1.37
N TYR A 26 -19.18 -18.88 -0.79
CA TYR A 26 -17.96 -18.95 0.01
C TYR A 26 -16.70 -18.75 -0.83
N THR A 27 -16.59 -19.40 -1.99
CA THR A 27 -15.46 -19.19 -2.91
C THR A 27 -15.39 -17.75 -3.39
N LEU A 28 -16.52 -17.14 -3.72
CA LEU A 28 -16.59 -15.73 -4.12
C LEU A 28 -16.16 -14.79 -2.97
N LYS A 29 -16.60 -15.08 -1.74
CA LYS A 29 -16.20 -14.33 -0.54
C LYS A 29 -14.70 -14.45 -0.27
N GLN A 30 -14.12 -15.65 -0.43
CA GLN A 30 -12.68 -15.85 -0.27
C GLN A 30 -11.88 -15.17 -1.37
N GLY A 31 -12.38 -15.21 -2.62
CA GLY A 31 -11.79 -14.47 -3.74
C GLY A 31 -11.80 -12.96 -3.49
N LEU A 32 -12.92 -12.41 -3.01
CA LEU A 32 -13.02 -10.99 -2.64
C LEU A 32 -12.09 -10.63 -1.48
N ALA A 33 -11.98 -11.48 -0.47
CA ALA A 33 -11.09 -11.28 0.66
C ALA A 33 -9.62 -11.25 0.22
N GLY A 34 -9.21 -12.16 -0.68
CA GLY A 34 -7.89 -12.17 -1.29
C GLY A 34 -7.60 -10.91 -2.12
N LEU A 35 -8.58 -10.43 -2.89
CA LEU A 35 -8.48 -9.16 -3.62
C LEU A 35 -8.33 -7.95 -2.68
N GLN A 36 -9.10 -7.94 -1.59
CA GLN A 36 -9.04 -6.87 -0.59
C GLN A 36 -7.69 -6.86 0.14
N GLN A 37 -7.17 -8.04 0.49
CA GLN A 37 -5.86 -8.20 1.10
C GLN A 37 -4.74 -7.76 0.15
N SER A 38 -4.76 -8.20 -1.12
CA SER A 38 -3.80 -7.77 -2.14
C SER A 38 -3.79 -6.25 -2.32
N LYS A 39 -4.97 -5.62 -2.32
CA LYS A 39 -5.10 -4.16 -2.39
C LYS A 39 -4.52 -3.46 -1.17
N ALA A 40 -4.75 -3.98 0.03
CA ALA A 40 -4.19 -3.45 1.27
C ALA A 40 -2.65 -3.54 1.28
N GLU A 41 -2.10 -4.69 0.90
CA GLU A 41 -0.66 -4.93 0.82
C GLU A 41 0.02 -4.05 -0.25
N GLY A 42 -0.65 -3.82 -1.38
CA GLY A 42 -0.20 -2.86 -2.40
C GLY A 42 -0.15 -1.42 -1.88
N ASN A 43 -1.12 -1.01 -1.06
CA ASN A 43 -1.12 0.31 -0.43
C ASN A 43 0.00 0.46 0.61
N ILE A 44 0.22 -0.57 1.43
CA ILE A 44 1.33 -0.60 2.40
C ILE A 44 2.68 -0.43 1.68
N THR A 45 2.86 -1.14 0.57
CA THR A 45 4.08 -1.02 -0.28
C THR A 45 4.28 0.41 -0.77
N LYS A 46 3.22 1.08 -1.25
CA LYS A 46 3.29 2.49 -1.67
C LYS A 46 3.67 3.41 -0.51
N MET A 47 3.13 3.18 0.68
CA MET A 47 3.48 3.97 1.87
C MET A 47 4.94 3.81 2.26
N TYR A 48 5.51 2.60 2.19
CA TYR A 48 6.93 2.38 2.46
C TYR A 48 7.83 3.13 1.48
N VAL A 49 7.52 3.07 0.18
CA VAL A 49 8.25 3.81 -0.86
C VAL A 49 8.18 5.32 -0.62
N ILE A 50 6.98 5.86 -0.30
CA ILE A 50 6.80 7.28 0.03
C ILE A 50 7.60 7.64 1.29
N GLY A 51 7.58 6.80 2.32
CA GLY A 51 8.33 7.00 3.55
C GLY A 51 9.83 7.10 3.30
N TYR A 52 10.37 6.22 2.45
CA TYR A 52 11.77 6.26 2.04
C TYR A 52 12.10 7.51 1.20
N ALA A 53 11.25 7.86 0.24
CA ALA A 53 11.39 9.09 -0.55
C ALA A 53 11.40 10.34 0.34
N ASN A 54 10.53 10.40 1.35
CA ASN A 54 10.48 11.49 2.31
C ASN A 54 11.74 11.57 3.18
N LYS A 55 12.36 10.44 3.54
CA LYS A 55 13.66 10.43 4.22
C LYS A 55 14.76 11.02 3.32
N LEU A 56 14.73 10.68 2.02
CA LEU A 56 15.68 11.21 1.03
C LEU A 56 15.47 12.69 0.71
N LEU A 57 14.26 13.21 0.86
CA LEU A 57 13.95 14.64 0.75
C LEU A 57 14.37 15.45 2.00
N LYS A 58 14.49 14.78 3.16
CA LYS A 58 14.83 15.40 4.46
C LYS A 58 16.28 15.88 4.68
N PRO A 59 17.30 15.70 3.82
CA PRO A 59 18.56 16.40 4.01
C PRO A 59 18.40 17.84 3.51
N LYS A 60 18.33 18.80 4.45
CA LYS A 60 18.29 20.24 4.14
C LYS A 60 19.72 20.79 4.02
N LYS A 61 20.02 21.52 2.94
CA LYS A 61 21.20 22.38 2.84
C LYS A 61 20.75 23.81 3.08
N ILE A 62 21.35 24.49 4.05
CA ILE A 62 21.16 25.94 4.25
C ILE A 62 22.03 26.63 3.19
N LEU A 63 21.41 27.40 2.29
CA LEU A 63 22.10 27.96 1.12
C LEU A 63 22.57 29.40 1.34
N ALA A 64 21.81 30.19 2.09
CA ALA A 64 22.16 31.54 2.53
C ALA A 64 21.07 32.07 3.48
N PHE A 65 21.42 33.01 4.34
CA PHE A 65 20.46 33.86 5.04
C PHE A 65 20.14 35.06 4.13
N ASN A 66 18.92 35.15 3.60
CA ASN A 66 18.50 36.30 2.81
C ASN A 66 17.51 37.13 3.64
N LYS A 67 17.82 38.41 3.91
CA LYS A 67 17.02 39.31 4.76
C LYS A 67 16.61 38.69 6.11
N GLY A 68 17.53 37.99 6.79
CA GLY A 68 17.30 37.34 8.08
C GLY A 68 16.49 36.04 8.04
N LYS A 69 16.04 35.57 6.87
CA LYS A 69 15.32 34.30 6.72
C LYS A 69 16.23 33.23 6.12
N SER A 70 16.31 32.07 6.78
CA SER A 70 17.06 30.91 6.29
C SER A 70 16.32 30.25 5.13
N ILE A 71 16.96 30.14 3.97
CA ILE A 71 16.42 29.41 2.82
C ILE A 71 17.07 28.02 2.79
N ALA A 72 16.28 27.01 3.13
CA ALA A 72 16.67 25.60 3.05
C ALA A 72 16.16 24.98 1.75
N LYS A 73 17.05 24.32 1.00
CA LYS A 73 16.66 23.45 -0.12
C LYS A 73 16.99 22.00 0.21
N SER A 74 16.25 21.07 -0.40
CA SER A 74 16.59 19.64 -0.31
C SER A 74 17.94 19.39 -1.00
N LYS A 75 18.76 18.51 -0.43
CA LYS A 75 20.05 18.11 -1.02
C LYS A 75 19.90 17.28 -2.30
N LYS A 76 18.75 16.63 -2.49
CA LYS A 76 18.48 15.77 -3.65
C LYS A 76 17.34 16.34 -4.48
N THR A 77 17.46 16.23 -5.79
CA THR A 77 16.40 16.55 -6.75
C THR A 77 15.31 15.49 -6.72
N SER A 78 14.10 15.84 -7.17
CA SER A 78 12.99 14.89 -7.25
C SER A 78 13.32 13.66 -8.09
N HIS A 79 14.08 13.83 -9.18
CA HIS A 79 14.50 12.73 -10.04
C HIS A 79 15.42 11.73 -9.32
N GLU A 80 16.41 12.22 -8.57
CA GLU A 80 17.31 11.38 -7.77
C GLU A 80 16.57 10.65 -6.65
N VAL A 81 15.61 11.32 -6.01
CA VAL A 81 14.78 10.71 -4.96
C VAL A 81 13.94 9.58 -5.54
N ILE A 82 13.32 9.78 -6.71
CA ILE A 82 12.50 8.76 -7.37
C ILE A 82 13.37 7.54 -7.75
N ASN A 83 14.54 7.77 -8.34
CA ASN A 83 15.43 6.68 -8.75
C ASN A 83 15.95 5.88 -7.55
N ALA A 84 16.44 6.56 -6.52
CA ALA A 84 16.90 5.91 -5.30
C ALA A 84 15.78 5.14 -4.58
N SER A 85 14.56 5.69 -4.55
CA SER A 85 13.41 5.02 -3.95
C SER A 85 12.96 3.80 -4.75
N LYS A 86 13.04 3.86 -6.08
CA LYS A 86 12.76 2.75 -6.99
C LYS A 86 13.77 1.63 -6.85
N GLU A 87 15.05 1.98 -6.74
CA GLU A 87 16.15 1.02 -6.59
C GLU A 87 16.11 0.32 -5.24
N PHE A 88 15.95 1.07 -4.15
CA PHE A 88 15.83 0.51 -2.80
C PHE A 88 14.65 -0.46 -2.65
N ASN A 89 13.53 -0.19 -3.32
CA ASN A 89 12.31 -1.01 -3.22
C ASN A 89 12.12 -1.92 -4.45
N ARG A 90 13.16 -2.18 -5.26
CA ARG A 90 13.05 -2.85 -6.55
C ARG A 90 12.35 -4.20 -6.45
N ASP A 91 12.73 -5.03 -5.48
CA ASP A 91 12.22 -6.39 -5.35
C ASP A 91 10.76 -6.40 -4.88
N VAL A 92 10.41 -5.53 -3.93
CA VAL A 92 9.04 -5.39 -3.42
C VAL A 92 8.12 -4.85 -4.53
N LEU A 93 8.58 -3.86 -5.30
CA LEU A 93 7.84 -3.31 -6.45
C LEU A 93 7.64 -4.37 -7.55
N LYS A 94 8.66 -5.18 -7.85
CA LYS A 94 8.59 -6.26 -8.84
C LYS A 94 7.62 -7.36 -8.39
N HIS A 95 7.75 -7.81 -7.15
CA HIS A 95 6.89 -8.86 -6.58
C HIS A 95 5.41 -8.44 -6.56
N ARG A 96 5.14 -7.15 -6.35
CA ARG A 96 3.77 -6.61 -6.27
C ARG A 96 3.20 -6.12 -7.59
N GLY A 97 3.97 -6.19 -8.68
CA GLY A 97 3.55 -5.64 -9.97
C GLY A 97 3.24 -4.14 -9.88
N ILE A 98 4.08 -3.36 -9.21
CA ILE A 98 3.93 -1.90 -9.10
C ILE A 98 5.11 -1.22 -9.78
N LYS A 99 4.82 -0.33 -10.74
CA LYS A 99 5.81 0.50 -11.43
C LYS A 99 5.75 1.94 -10.91
N ILE A 100 6.90 2.60 -10.83
CA ILE A 100 7.00 4.04 -10.55
C ILE A 100 7.36 4.76 -11.86
N THR A 101 6.55 5.74 -12.23
CA THR A 101 6.77 6.58 -13.42
C THR A 101 7.91 7.59 -13.20
N LYS A 102 8.41 8.21 -14.28
CA LYS A 102 9.40 9.30 -14.19
C LYS A 102 8.91 10.49 -13.34
N ALA A 103 7.59 10.68 -13.26
CA ALA A 103 6.95 11.71 -12.44
C ALA A 103 6.69 11.27 -10.99
N GLY A 104 7.14 10.07 -10.57
CA GLY A 104 6.96 9.57 -9.21
C GLY A 104 5.58 8.97 -8.91
N LYS A 105 4.69 8.86 -9.91
CA LYS A 105 3.37 8.22 -9.75
C LYS A 105 3.50 6.69 -9.79
N PHE A 106 2.73 6.01 -8.93
CA PHE A 106 2.58 4.55 -8.96
C PHE A 106 1.59 4.14 -10.06
N LYS A 107 1.96 3.14 -10.85
CA LYS A 107 1.09 2.45 -11.82
C LYS A 107 1.13 0.95 -11.51
N ASN A 108 -0.01 0.28 -11.64
CA ASN A 108 -0.01 -1.18 -11.64
C ASN A 108 0.67 -1.63 -12.95
N ALA A 109 1.53 -2.63 -12.83
CA ALA A 109 2.46 -3.09 -13.85
C ALA A 109 1.78 -3.90 -14.94
#